data_AF-A0A060ZAN5-F1
#
_entry.id   AF-A0A060ZAN5-F1
#
_cell.length_a   1.000
_cell.length_b   1.000
_cell.length_c   1.000
_cell.angle_alpha   90.00
_cell.angle_beta   90.00
_cell.angle_gamma   90.00
#
_symmetry.space_group_name_H-M   'P 1'
#
loop_
_entity.id
_entity.type
_entity.pdbx_description
1 polymer ?
#
loop_
_entity_poly.entity_id
_entity_poly.type
_entity_poly.pdbx_seq_one_letter_code
_entity_poly.pdbx_strand_id
1 'polypeptide(L)'
;MDSSVPNIGDEPWFTKTRVRYRLTALAVDNAAGPHGNYTVLFIGSEAGVVLKVLAKTSPLSLNDSILLEEIDLFNRAKCLSNSEDDRHILSLHVDRDTHSVYVAFSSCVVRMPLSRCERHTNCHKSCIASRDPYCGWMPHGACERILPGVL
;
A
#
# COMPACT_ATOMS: atom_id res chain seq x y z
N MET A 1 21.09 -20.63 -22.02
CA MET A 1 21.35 -19.30 -21.44
C MET A 1 22.18 -19.54 -20.21
N ASP A 2 23.31 -18.84 -20.09
CA ASP A 2 24.38 -19.21 -19.16
C ASP A 2 24.40 -18.31 -17.92
N SER A 3 23.64 -17.21 -17.89
CA SER A 3 23.55 -16.25 -16.78
C SER A 3 22.10 -16.00 -16.33
N SER A 4 21.92 -15.64 -15.05
CA SER A 4 20.63 -15.19 -14.49
C SER A 4 20.34 -13.73 -14.83
N VAL A 5 19.05 -13.35 -14.81
CA VAL A 5 18.63 -11.95 -14.91
C VAL A 5 18.83 -11.27 -13.55
N PRO A 6 19.65 -10.21 -13.44
CA PRO A 6 19.85 -9.50 -12.18
C PRO A 6 18.64 -8.62 -11.85
N ASN A 7 18.40 -8.40 -10.57
CA ASN A 7 17.42 -7.44 -10.07
C ASN A 7 18.01 -6.03 -9.95
N ILE A 8 17.14 -5.01 -9.93
CA ILE A 8 17.58 -3.62 -9.74
C ILE A 8 18.08 -3.46 -8.30
N GLY A 9 19.37 -3.16 -8.15
CA GLY A 9 20.02 -2.90 -6.87
C GLY A 9 20.59 -4.12 -6.15
N ASP A 10 20.62 -5.29 -6.81
CA ASP A 10 21.17 -6.56 -6.28
C ASP A 10 20.58 -7.03 -4.92
N GLU A 11 19.46 -6.43 -4.49
CA GLU A 11 18.71 -6.77 -3.29
C GLU A 11 17.18 -6.71 -3.50
N PRO A 12 16.37 -7.48 -2.75
CA PRO A 12 14.92 -7.33 -2.78
C PRO A 12 14.50 -5.96 -2.26
N TRP A 13 13.62 -5.26 -2.96
CA TRP A 13 13.16 -3.93 -2.52
C TRP A 13 12.38 -3.96 -1.21
N PHE A 14 11.71 -5.07 -0.89
CA PHE A 14 10.97 -5.24 0.36
C PHE A 14 11.04 -6.70 0.79
N THR A 15 11.25 -6.95 2.08
CA THR A 15 11.22 -8.29 2.67
C THR A 15 10.36 -8.31 3.92
N LYS A 16 9.63 -9.41 4.13
CA LYS A 16 8.88 -9.65 5.36
C LYS A 16 9.04 -11.11 5.77
N THR A 17 9.98 -11.35 6.67
CA THR A 17 10.42 -12.71 7.05
C THR A 17 9.84 -13.19 8.38
N ARG A 18 9.31 -12.29 9.21
CA ARG A 18 8.74 -12.59 10.54
C ARG A 18 7.21 -12.73 10.52
N VAL A 19 6.68 -13.44 9.53
CA VAL A 19 5.24 -13.69 9.37
C VAL A 19 4.98 -15.13 8.94
N ARG A 20 3.74 -15.59 9.13
CA ARG A 20 3.29 -16.95 8.75
C ARG A 20 2.60 -17.02 7.39
N TYR A 21 2.49 -15.88 6.70
CA TYR A 21 1.82 -15.78 5.40
C TYR A 21 2.81 -15.36 4.31
N ARG A 22 2.52 -15.75 3.07
CA ARG A 22 3.24 -15.34 1.87
C ARG A 22 2.62 -14.09 1.25
N LEU A 23 3.47 -13.31 0.58
CA LEU A 23 3.06 -12.19 -0.28
C LEU A 23 2.75 -12.75 -1.68
N THR A 24 1.60 -12.39 -2.26
CA THR A 24 1.01 -13.11 -3.41
C THR A 24 0.61 -12.20 -4.57
N ALA A 25 0.15 -10.98 -4.28
CA ALA A 25 -0.32 -10.02 -5.28
C ALA A 25 0.41 -8.68 -5.14
N LEU A 26 0.55 -7.96 -6.25
CA LEU A 26 1.18 -6.64 -6.29
C LEU A 26 0.38 -5.70 -7.20
N ALA A 27 0.12 -4.49 -6.70
CA ALA A 27 -0.30 -3.35 -7.51
C ALA A 27 0.56 -2.13 -7.14
N VAL A 28 0.75 -1.21 -8.09
CA VAL A 28 1.70 -0.10 -7.96
C VAL A 28 1.02 1.20 -8.37
N ASP A 29 1.14 2.24 -7.54
CA ASP A 29 0.99 3.63 -7.97
C ASP A 29 2.38 4.23 -8.15
N ASN A 30 2.78 4.51 -9.38
CA ASN A 30 4.09 5.06 -9.71
C ASN A 30 4.14 6.60 -9.71
N ALA A 31 3.02 7.26 -9.43
CA ALA A 31 2.91 8.72 -9.43
C ALA A 31 2.05 9.20 -8.26
N ALA A 32 2.37 8.70 -7.07
CA ALA A 32 1.74 9.08 -5.82
C ALA A 32 2.26 10.44 -5.31
N GLY A 33 1.43 11.09 -4.50
CA GLY A 33 1.72 12.37 -3.87
C GLY A 33 1.54 13.60 -4.77
N PRO A 34 1.78 14.80 -4.22
CA PRO A 34 1.39 16.06 -4.87
C PRO A 34 2.09 16.30 -6.20
N HIS A 35 3.36 15.90 -6.29
CA HIS A 35 4.21 16.04 -7.47
C HIS A 35 4.30 14.76 -8.32
N GLY A 36 3.56 13.70 -7.95
CA GLY A 36 3.57 12.43 -8.70
C GLY A 36 4.96 11.77 -8.80
N ASN A 37 5.82 11.98 -7.81
CA ASN A 37 7.21 11.53 -7.79
C ASN A 37 7.49 10.43 -6.77
N TYR A 38 6.45 9.92 -6.11
CA TYR A 38 6.55 8.77 -5.20
C TYR A 38 5.97 7.51 -5.86
N THR A 39 6.62 6.37 -5.60
CA THR A 39 6.12 5.06 -5.97
C THR A 39 5.62 4.32 -4.73
N VAL A 40 4.33 3.98 -4.70
CA VAL A 40 3.70 3.24 -3.60
C VAL A 40 3.30 1.86 -4.09
N LEU A 41 3.74 0.83 -3.38
CA LEU A 41 3.42 -0.56 -3.61
C LEU A 41 2.28 -0.99 -2.68
N PHE A 42 1.30 -1.69 -3.23
CA PHE A 42 0.27 -2.42 -2.50
C PHE A 42 0.52 -3.91 -2.70
N ILE A 43 0.87 -4.60 -1.63
CA ILE A 43 1.26 -6.01 -1.66
C ILE A 43 0.21 -6.83 -0.90
N GLY A 44 -0.46 -7.74 -1.58
CA GLY A 44 -1.46 -8.64 -1.00
C GLY A 44 -0.80 -9.91 -0.45
N SER A 45 -1.45 -10.53 0.53
CA SER A 45 -1.02 -11.80 1.11
C SER A 45 -2.09 -12.88 1.03
N GLU A 46 -1.68 -14.12 1.28
CA GLU A 46 -2.60 -15.25 1.42
C GLU A 46 -3.46 -15.21 2.70
N ALA A 47 -3.18 -14.30 3.63
CA ALA A 47 -3.91 -14.15 4.90
C ALA A 47 -4.91 -12.98 4.91
N GLY A 48 -5.15 -12.36 3.75
CA GLY A 48 -6.08 -11.23 3.62
C GLY A 48 -5.53 -9.89 4.09
N VAL A 49 -4.21 -9.81 4.23
CA VAL A 49 -3.48 -8.62 4.64
C VAL A 49 -2.93 -7.90 3.41
N VAL A 50 -3.14 -6.59 3.32
CA VAL A 50 -2.48 -5.71 2.36
C VAL A 50 -1.41 -4.90 3.09
N LEU A 51 -0.19 -4.95 2.56
CA LEU A 51 0.92 -4.10 2.95
C LEU A 51 1.00 -2.92 1.99
N LYS A 52 1.07 -1.72 2.55
CA LYS A 52 1.30 -0.49 1.79
C LYS A 52 2.75 -0.05 2.05
N VAL A 53 3.56 -0.01 0.99
CA VAL A 53 5.00 0.24 1.08
C VAL A 53 5.37 1.41 0.19
N LEU A 54 6.11 2.37 0.72
CA LEU A 54 6.76 3.39 -0.08
C LEU A 54 8.06 2.82 -0.66
N ALA A 55 8.16 2.74 -1.98
CA ALA A 55 9.31 2.17 -2.66
C ALA A 55 10.52 3.12 -2.63
N LYS A 56 11.71 2.53 -2.69
CA LYS A 56 12.98 3.22 -2.88
C LYS A 56 12.99 3.83 -4.29
N THR A 57 12.99 5.16 -4.38
CA THR A 57 12.86 5.89 -5.65
C THR A 57 14.17 6.07 -6.43
N SER A 58 15.31 5.71 -5.84
CA SER A 58 16.61 5.77 -6.52
C SER A 58 17.58 4.72 -5.97
N PRO A 59 18.39 4.05 -6.82
CA PRO A 59 19.47 3.17 -6.36
C PRO A 59 20.55 3.91 -5.56
N LEU A 60 20.64 5.24 -5.71
CA LEU A 60 21.51 6.12 -4.91
C LEU A 60 20.87 6.59 -3.60
N SER A 61 19.57 6.33 -3.41
CA SER A 61 18.89 6.65 -2.16
C SER A 61 19.41 5.72 -1.06
N LEU A 62 19.96 6.30 0.00
CA LEU A 62 20.34 5.56 1.22
C LEU A 62 19.11 5.03 1.99
N ASN A 63 17.90 5.48 1.63
CA ASN A 63 16.68 5.07 2.30
C ASN A 63 16.13 3.76 1.70
N ASP A 64 15.90 2.79 2.58
CA ASP A 64 15.16 1.56 2.27
C ASP A 64 13.69 1.85 1.93
N SER A 65 13.03 0.84 1.37
CA SER A 65 11.57 0.87 1.28
C SER A 65 10.96 0.95 2.68
N ILE A 66 9.85 1.69 2.80
CA ILE A 66 9.23 1.97 4.10
C ILE A 66 7.85 1.33 4.12
N LEU A 67 7.60 0.43 5.07
CA LEU A 67 6.25 -0.05 5.36
C LEU A 67 5.45 1.12 5.97
N LEU A 68 4.47 1.63 5.22
CA LEU A 68 3.59 2.70 5.66
C LEU A 68 2.45 2.13 6.52
N GLU A 69 1.77 1.10 6.01
CA GLU A 69 0.61 0.51 6.70
C GLU A 69 0.51 -1.01 6.44
N GLU A 70 -0.05 -1.72 7.42
CA GLU A 70 -0.45 -3.13 7.32
C GLU A 70 -1.95 -3.23 7.66
N ILE A 71 -2.71 -3.87 6.78
CA ILE A 71 -4.17 -3.71 6.73
C ILE A 71 -4.81 -5.08 6.55
N ASP A 72 -5.47 -5.58 7.59
CA ASP A 72 -6.35 -6.77 7.45
C ASP A 72 -7.68 -6.33 6.84
N LEU A 73 -7.96 -6.80 5.63
CA LEU A 73 -9.16 -6.45 4.88
C LEU A 73 -10.23 -7.54 4.92
N PHE A 74 -9.86 -8.78 5.27
CA PHE A 74 -10.78 -9.88 5.18
C PHE A 74 -11.77 -9.86 6.34
N ASN A 75 -13.06 -9.74 6.01
CA ASN A 75 -14.13 -9.72 6.99
C ASN A 75 -15.16 -10.82 6.66
N ARG A 76 -15.25 -11.85 7.51
CA ARG A 76 -16.18 -12.99 7.33
C ARG A 76 -17.66 -12.59 7.25
N ALA A 77 -18.05 -11.48 7.86
CA ALA A 77 -19.42 -10.98 7.79
C ALA A 77 -19.75 -10.33 6.44
N LYS A 78 -18.74 -9.92 5.67
CA LYS A 78 -18.90 -9.27 4.36
C LYS A 78 -18.47 -10.17 3.20
N CYS A 79 -17.47 -11.02 3.44
CA CYS A 79 -16.94 -12.00 2.50
C CYS A 79 -17.33 -13.38 3.00
N LEU A 80 -18.48 -13.86 2.52
CA LEU A 80 -19.02 -15.16 2.92
C LEU A 80 -17.99 -16.24 2.56
N SER A 81 -17.49 -16.92 3.57
CA SER A 81 -16.39 -17.86 3.44
C SER A 81 -16.64 -19.07 4.32
N ASN A 82 -16.36 -20.23 3.74
CA ASN A 82 -16.47 -21.52 4.41
C ASN A 82 -15.09 -22.16 4.64
N SER A 83 -14.01 -21.58 4.12
CA SER A 83 -12.62 -22.04 4.25
C SER A 83 -11.66 -20.91 4.62
N GLU A 84 -10.62 -21.20 5.40
CA GLU A 84 -9.53 -20.24 5.65
C GLU A 84 -8.81 -19.82 4.35
N ASP A 85 -8.83 -20.67 3.32
CA ASP A 85 -8.20 -20.37 2.03
C ASP A 85 -8.88 -19.21 1.29
N ASP A 86 -10.12 -18.87 1.63
CA ASP A 86 -10.85 -17.74 1.04
C ASP A 86 -10.27 -16.38 1.46
N ARG A 87 -9.38 -16.36 2.47
CA ARG A 87 -8.64 -15.15 2.88
C ARG A 87 -7.56 -14.77 1.87
N HIS A 88 -7.24 -15.65 0.92
CA HIS A 88 -6.19 -15.40 -0.05
C HIS A 88 -6.56 -14.24 -0.99
N ILE A 89 -5.69 -13.23 -1.04
CA ILE A 89 -5.82 -12.13 -2.01
C ILE A 89 -5.38 -12.62 -3.38
N LEU A 90 -6.33 -12.66 -4.32
CA LEU A 90 -6.12 -13.14 -5.69
C LEU A 90 -5.58 -12.04 -6.60
N SER A 91 -6.04 -10.80 -6.42
CA SER A 91 -5.58 -9.67 -7.22
C SER A 91 -5.79 -8.33 -6.53
N LEU A 92 -5.01 -7.34 -6.98
CA LEU A 92 -5.08 -5.95 -6.55
C LEU A 92 -5.18 -5.07 -7.79
N HIS A 93 -6.05 -4.06 -7.76
CA HIS A 93 -6.18 -3.07 -8.82
C HIS A 93 -6.20 -1.67 -8.24
N VAL A 94 -5.21 -0.84 -8.58
CA VAL A 94 -5.14 0.56 -8.18
C VAL A 94 -5.91 1.40 -9.20
N ASP A 95 -6.91 2.12 -8.71
CA ASP A 95 -7.68 3.11 -9.45
C ASP A 95 -7.42 4.49 -8.85
N ARG A 96 -6.61 5.29 -9.55
CA ARG A 96 -6.18 6.61 -9.11
C ARG A 96 -7.31 7.63 -9.21
N ASP A 97 -8.21 7.46 -10.19
CA ASP A 97 -9.31 8.38 -10.46
C ASP A 97 -10.34 8.33 -9.32
N THR A 98 -10.66 7.12 -8.85
CA THR A 98 -11.54 6.94 -7.68
C THR A 98 -10.79 6.85 -6.34
N HIS A 99 -9.47 7.06 -6.34
CA HIS A 99 -8.56 6.99 -5.19
C HIS A 99 -8.72 5.72 -4.35
N SER A 100 -8.73 4.59 -5.04
CA SER A 100 -9.06 3.31 -4.42
C SER A 100 -8.14 2.20 -4.90
N VAL A 101 -8.01 1.18 -4.06
CA VAL A 101 -7.48 -0.13 -4.41
C VAL A 101 -8.63 -1.12 -4.28
N TYR A 102 -8.91 -1.82 -5.36
CA TYR A 102 -9.81 -2.96 -5.36
C TYR A 102 -9.02 -4.22 -5.02
N VAL A 103 -9.50 -4.98 -4.04
CA VAL A 103 -8.86 -6.19 -3.52
C VAL A 103 -9.80 -7.35 -3.75
N ALA A 104 -9.40 -8.30 -4.60
CA ALA A 104 -10.21 -9.46 -4.92
C ALA A 104 -9.84 -10.65 -4.03
N PHE A 105 -10.86 -11.24 -3.43
CA PHE A 105 -10.84 -12.53 -2.76
C PHE A 105 -11.66 -13.53 -3.60
N SER A 106 -11.65 -14.82 -3.24
CA SER A 106 -12.49 -15.84 -3.90
C SER A 106 -13.99 -15.52 -3.81
N SER A 107 -14.41 -14.93 -2.69
CA SER A 107 -15.83 -14.73 -2.35
C SER A 107 -16.33 -13.29 -2.44
N CYS A 108 -15.45 -12.30 -2.59
CA CYS A 108 -15.82 -10.89 -2.55
C CYS A 108 -14.76 -9.99 -3.20
N VAL A 109 -15.15 -8.74 -3.46
CA VAL A 109 -14.22 -7.66 -3.81
C VAL A 109 -14.38 -6.54 -2.80
N VAL A 110 -13.27 -6.08 -2.22
CA VAL A 110 -13.24 -5.00 -1.24
C VAL A 110 -12.64 -3.75 -1.87
N ARG A 111 -13.34 -2.63 -1.78
CA ARG A 111 -12.81 -1.31 -2.14
C ARG A 111 -12.15 -0.67 -0.91
N MET A 112 -10.84 -0.48 -0.96
CA MET A 112 -10.05 0.19 0.07
C MET A 112 -9.60 1.57 -0.47
N PRO A 113 -9.68 2.67 0.28
CA PRO A 113 -9.11 3.94 -0.18
C PRO A 113 -7.57 3.86 -0.24
N LEU A 114 -6.95 4.57 -1.21
CA LEU A 114 -5.48 4.61 -1.34
C LEU A 114 -4.79 5.20 -0.09
N SER A 115 -5.50 6.07 0.65
CA SER A 115 -5.03 6.67 1.90
C SER A 115 -6.15 6.80 2.93
N ARG A 116 -5.77 6.81 4.21
CA ARG A 116 -6.71 6.95 5.34
C ARG A 116 -6.29 8.10 6.26
N CYS A 117 -6.02 9.26 5.66
CA CYS A 117 -5.48 10.45 6.33
C CYS A 117 -6.33 10.89 7.53
N GLU A 118 -7.66 10.78 7.41
CA GLU A 118 -8.63 11.12 8.45
C GLU A 118 -8.42 10.36 9.78
N ARG A 119 -7.73 9.20 9.76
CA ARG A 119 -7.36 8.48 11.00
C ARG A 119 -6.46 9.29 11.92
N HIS A 120 -5.71 10.25 11.38
CA HIS A 120 -4.83 11.12 12.16
C HIS A 120 -5.57 12.33 12.73
N THR A 121 -6.81 12.62 12.27
CA THR A 121 -7.68 13.68 12.79
C THR A 121 -6.95 15.03 12.90
N ASN A 122 -6.91 15.63 14.09
CA ASN A 122 -6.22 16.88 14.42
C ASN A 122 -4.86 16.67 15.12
N CYS A 123 -4.25 15.48 14.98
CA CYS A 123 -2.93 15.20 15.52
C CYS A 123 -1.83 15.44 14.47
N HIS A 124 -1.28 16.65 14.47
CA HIS A 124 -0.18 17.05 13.56
C HIS A 124 0.98 16.04 13.57
N LYS A 125 1.43 15.63 14.76
CA LYS A 125 2.53 14.68 14.90
C LYS A 125 2.24 13.34 14.22
N SER A 126 1.03 12.81 14.37
CA SER A 126 0.64 11.54 13.75
C SER A 126 0.53 11.66 12.23
N CYS A 127 -0.03 12.77 11.74
CA CYS A 127 -0.13 13.05 10.31
C CYS A 127 1.23 13.07 9.61
N ILE A 128 2.17 13.85 10.14
CA ILE A 128 3.53 13.98 9.57
C ILE A 128 4.32 12.67 9.72
N ALA A 129 4.18 11.97 10.85
CA ALA A 129 4.86 10.71 11.08
C ALA A 129 4.35 9.55 10.19
N SER A 130 3.16 9.68 9.59
CA SER A 130 2.63 8.66 8.66
C SER A 130 3.52 8.47 7.43
N ARG A 131 4.19 9.53 6.98
CA ARG A 131 5.01 9.58 5.76
C ARG A 131 4.26 9.10 4.50
N ASP A 132 2.94 9.09 4.56
CA ASP A 132 2.07 8.66 3.47
C ASP A 132 2.02 9.75 2.40
N PRO A 133 2.51 9.51 1.16
CA PRO A 133 2.55 10.54 0.12
C PRO A 133 1.18 11.15 -0.20
N TYR A 134 0.08 10.45 0.09
CA TYR A 134 -1.26 10.94 -0.14
C TYR A 134 -1.81 11.83 1.00
N CYS A 135 -1.12 11.95 2.14
CA CYS A 135 -1.62 12.65 3.33
C CYS A 135 -0.78 13.89 3.66
N GLY A 136 -1.46 14.93 4.14
CA GLY A 136 -0.84 16.20 4.53
C GLY A 136 -1.58 16.89 5.65
N TRP A 137 -0.87 17.76 6.36
CA TRP A 137 -1.46 18.59 7.41
C TRP A 137 -1.96 19.91 6.82
N MET A 138 -3.24 20.21 7.03
CA MET A 138 -3.90 21.39 6.50
C MET A 138 -3.84 22.58 7.49
N PRO A 139 -3.84 23.84 6.99
CA PRO A 139 -3.76 25.02 7.85
C PRO A 139 -4.88 25.14 8.91
N HIS A 140 -6.06 24.59 8.62
CA HIS A 140 -7.19 24.56 9.55
C HIS A 140 -7.09 23.48 10.64
N GLY A 141 -5.95 22.78 10.72
CA GLY A 141 -5.65 21.92 11.85
C GLY A 141 -6.14 20.48 11.72
N ALA A 142 -6.18 19.94 10.49
CA ALA A 142 -6.60 18.56 10.22
C ALA A 142 -5.63 17.85 9.27
N CYS A 143 -5.55 16.53 9.38
CA CYS A 143 -4.82 15.68 8.44
C CYS A 143 -5.75 15.19 7.34
N GLU A 144 -5.49 15.64 6.11
CA GLU A 144 -6.36 15.37 4.97
C GLU A 144 -5.57 14.79 3.80
N ARG A 145 -6.30 14.31 2.80
CA ARG A 145 -5.71 13.89 1.54
C ARG A 145 -5.19 15.09 0.75
N ILE A 146 -3.98 14.96 0.20
CA ILE A 146 -3.45 15.93 -0.77
C ILE A 146 -3.86 15.51 -2.19
N LEU A 147 -4.34 16.47 -2.98
CA LEU A 147 -4.70 16.26 -4.38
C LEU A 147 -3.45 16.33 -5.29
N PRO A 148 -3.36 15.49 -6.35
CA PRO A 148 -2.29 15.61 -7.34
C PRO A 148 -2.28 17.01 -7.97
N GLY A 149 -1.10 17.57 -8.22
CA GLY A 149 -0.94 18.88 -8.87
C GLY A 149 -1.19 20.09 -7.96
N VAL A 150 -1.42 19.87 -6.66
CA VAL A 150 -1.55 20.95 -5.66
C VAL A 150 -0.24 21.08 -4.89
N LEU A 151 0.60 22.03 -5.29
CA LEU A 151 1.65 22.77 -4.53
C LEU A 151 2.49 23.60 -5.50
#